data_AF-A0A3T1CBY7-F1
#
_entry.id   AF-A0A3T1CBY7-F1
#
_cell.length_a   1.000
_cell.length_b   1.000
_cell.length_c   1.000
_cell.angle_alpha   90.00
_cell.angle_beta   90.00
_cell.angle_gamma   90.00
#
_symmetry.space_group_name_H-M   'P 1'
#
loop_
_entity.id
_entity.type
_entity.pdbx_description
1 polymer ?
#
loop_
_entity_poly.entity_id
_entity_poly.type
_entity_poly.pdbx_seq_one_letter_code
_entity_poly.pdbx_strand_id
1 'polypeptide(L)'
;MAKQCGVEGSERPLILSLLFDHCFLFHLSQTNFIKNKLPLATLGSLVEKSRVDALCQVVREIVENENSKELFRNFEKTLDEIFVLRPSRKHLNAVQENVTFESLRKVA
;
A
#
# COMPACT_ATOMS: atom_id res chain seq x y z
N MET A 1 -13.23 8.73 0.49
CA MET A 1 -13.32 8.25 -0.91
C MET A 1 -14.23 9.20 -1.67
N ALA A 2 -13.80 9.71 -2.83
CA ALA A 2 -14.66 10.55 -3.67
C ALA A 2 -15.73 9.67 -4.32
N LYS A 3 -17.01 10.01 -4.12
CA LYS A 3 -18.13 9.28 -4.71
C LYS A 3 -18.08 9.47 -6.23
N GLN A 4 -17.80 8.41 -6.98
CA GLN A 4 -17.91 8.45 -8.43
C GLN A 4 -19.38 8.21 -8.80
N CYS A 5 -20.07 9.25 -9.27
CA CYS A 5 -21.48 9.20 -9.65
C CYS A 5 -21.63 9.06 -11.17
N GLY A 6 -22.81 8.62 -11.62
CA GLY A 6 -23.17 8.54 -13.04
C GLY A 6 -22.62 7.28 -13.72
N VAL A 7 -22.81 7.20 -15.04
CA VAL A 7 -22.42 6.04 -15.86
C VAL A 7 -20.92 5.75 -15.73
N GLU A 8 -20.07 6.77 -15.83
CA GLU A 8 -18.61 6.58 -15.68
C GLU A 8 -18.21 6.10 -14.29
N GLY A 9 -18.90 6.57 -13.23
CA GLY A 9 -18.65 6.13 -11.86
C GLY A 9 -19.18 4.74 -11.54
N SER A 10 -20.11 4.23 -12.35
CA SER A 10 -20.57 2.84 -12.29
C SER A 10 -19.68 1.91 -13.11
N GLU A 11 -19.21 2.37 -14.27
CA GLU A 11 -18.52 1.54 -15.26
C GLU A 11 -17.03 1.39 -14.95
N ARG A 12 -16.32 2.49 -14.68
CA ARG A 12 -14.87 2.45 -14.51
C ARG A 12 -14.42 1.62 -13.31
N PRO A 13 -15.02 1.76 -12.11
CA PRO A 13 -14.66 0.89 -10.98
C PRO A 13 -14.99 -0.58 -11.23
N LEU A 14 -16.09 -0.87 -11.94
CA LEU A 14 -16.47 -2.24 -12.27
C LEU A 14 -15.48 -2.88 -13.24
N ILE A 15 -15.09 -2.16 -14.30
CA ILE A 15 -14.04 -2.61 -15.24
C ILE A 15 -12.74 -2.87 -14.49
N LEU A 16 -12.32 -1.94 -13.63
CA LEU A 16 -11.10 -2.12 -12.83
C LEU A 16 -11.19 -3.32 -11.89
N SER A 17 -12.34 -3.52 -11.23
CA SER A 17 -12.57 -4.69 -10.37
C SER A 17 -12.45 -6.00 -11.16
N LEU A 18 -13.10 -6.07 -12.33
CA LEU A 18 -13.06 -7.25 -13.20
C LEU A 18 -11.65 -7.54 -13.74
N LEU A 19 -10.92 -6.50 -14.17
CA LEU A 19 -9.53 -6.64 -14.60
C LEU A 19 -8.64 -7.13 -13.45
N PHE A 20 -8.85 -6.62 -12.24
CA PHE A 20 -8.14 -7.09 -11.06
C PHE A 20 -8.47 -8.56 -10.77
N ASP A 21 -9.75 -8.93 -10.72
CA ASP A 21 -10.17 -10.32 -10.51
C ASP A 21 -9.53 -11.25 -11.54
N HIS A 22 -9.45 -10.83 -12.81
CA HIS A 22 -8.78 -11.59 -13.86
C HIS A 22 -7.27 -11.72 -13.62
N CYS A 23 -6.55 -10.66 -13.30
CA CYS A 23 -5.12 -10.75 -12.99
C CYS A 23 -4.83 -11.65 -11.78
N PHE A 24 -5.69 -11.60 -10.77
CA PHE A 24 -5.53 -12.37 -9.54
C PHE A 24 -5.89 -13.84 -9.69
N LEU A 25 -6.76 -14.20 -10.63
CA LEU A 25 -7.03 -15.58 -11.00
C LEU A 25 -5.74 -16.34 -11.36
N PHE A 26 -4.77 -15.65 -11.96
CA PHE A 26 -3.48 -16.23 -12.38
C PHE A 26 -2.35 -16.06 -11.35
N HIS A 27 -2.64 -15.53 -10.16
CA HIS A 27 -1.64 -15.40 -9.11
C HIS A 27 -1.19 -16.78 -8.62
N LEU A 28 0.12 -16.97 -8.40
CA LEU A 28 0.67 -18.29 -8.05
C LEU A 28 0.04 -18.87 -6.77
N SER A 29 -0.28 -18.03 -5.79
CA SER A 29 -0.97 -18.44 -4.56
C SER A 29 -2.37 -19.03 -4.78
N GLN A 30 -3.02 -18.76 -5.92
CA GLN A 30 -4.32 -19.37 -6.29
C GLN A 30 -4.17 -20.76 -6.91
N THR A 31 -2.98 -21.12 -7.40
CA THR A 31 -2.72 -22.37 -8.11
C THR A 31 -3.16 -23.60 -7.33
N ASN A 32 -2.94 -23.61 -6.01
CA ASN A 32 -3.35 -24.71 -5.15
C ASN A 32 -4.88 -24.82 -5.03
N PHE A 33 -5.59 -23.70 -4.97
CA PHE A 33 -7.06 -23.69 -4.94
C PHE A 33 -7.62 -24.23 -6.26
N ILE A 34 -7.08 -23.77 -7.39
CA ILE A 34 -7.47 -24.21 -8.74
C ILE A 34 -7.23 -25.72 -8.91
N LYS A 35 -6.03 -26.21 -8.59
CA LYS A 35 -5.66 -27.63 -8.72
C LYS A 35 -6.57 -28.55 -7.91
N ASN A 36 -7.00 -28.10 -6.73
CA ASN A 36 -7.83 -28.87 -5.82
C ASN A 36 -9.34 -28.60 -5.98
N LYS A 37 -9.76 -27.83 -7.00
CA LYS A 37 -11.15 -27.43 -7.24
C LYS A 37 -11.82 -26.79 -6.01
N LEU A 38 -11.06 -26.03 -5.24
CA LEU A 38 -11.54 -25.29 -4.07
C LEU A 38 -11.99 -23.89 -4.48
N PRO A 39 -12.89 -23.24 -3.71
CA PRO A 39 -13.16 -21.82 -3.87
C PRO A 39 -11.87 -21.01 -3.80
N LEU A 40 -11.69 -20.05 -4.72
CA LEU A 40 -10.51 -19.19 -4.73
C LEU A 40 -10.44 -18.32 -3.49
N ALA A 41 -9.22 -17.96 -3.08
CA ALA A 41 -9.03 -16.98 -2.04
C ALA A 41 -9.60 -15.62 -2.49
N THR A 42 -10.21 -14.87 -1.57
CA THR A 42 -10.71 -13.53 -1.88
C THR A 42 -9.56 -12.60 -2.23
N LEU A 43 -9.82 -11.62 -3.11
CA LEU A 43 -8.83 -10.63 -3.51
C LEU A 43 -8.22 -9.91 -2.30
N GLY A 44 -9.06 -9.49 -1.34
CA GLY A 44 -8.63 -8.83 -0.11
C GLY A 44 -7.63 -9.67 0.67
N SER A 45 -7.98 -10.93 0.97
CA SER A 45 -7.10 -11.85 1.71
C SER A 45 -5.78 -12.12 0.99
N LEU A 46 -5.79 -12.17 -0.35
CA LEU A 46 -4.59 -12.42 -1.14
C LEU A 46 -3.65 -11.21 -1.14
N VAL A 47 -4.20 -10.00 -1.28
CA VAL A 47 -3.43 -8.75 -1.16
C VAL A 47 -2.82 -8.62 0.24
N GLU A 48 -3.59 -8.92 1.29
CA GLU A 48 -3.10 -8.90 2.67
C GLU A 48 -1.95 -9.90 2.89
N LYS A 49 -2.14 -11.14 2.43
CA LYS A 49 -1.10 -12.18 2.55
C LYS A 49 0.17 -11.77 1.81
N SER A 50 0.06 -11.26 0.58
CA SER A 50 1.22 -10.80 -0.20
C SER A 50 1.96 -9.65 0.47
N ARG A 51 1.25 -8.71 1.12
CA ARG A 51 1.90 -7.63 1.88
C ARG A 51 2.68 -8.15 3.09
N VAL A 52 2.09 -9.09 3.84
CA VAL A 52 2.77 -9.70 5.00
C VAL A 52 3.97 -10.52 4.55
N ASP A 53 3.86 -11.26 3.45
CA ASP A 53 4.98 -12.04 2.92
C ASP A 53 6.15 -11.16 2.48
N ALA A 54 5.86 -10.06 1.79
CA ALA A 54 6.88 -9.07 1.42
C ALA A 54 7.54 -8.44 2.67
N LEU A 55 6.75 -8.09 3.69
CA LEU A 55 7.30 -7.56 4.94
C LEU A 55 8.22 -8.57 5.64
N CYS A 56 7.76 -9.83 5.77
CA CYS A 56 8.56 -10.91 6.35
C CYS A 56 9.87 -11.13 5.59
N GLN A 57 9.84 -11.04 4.25
CA GLN A 57 11.03 -11.14 3.43
C GLN A 57 12.01 -9.99 3.72
N VAL A 58 11.54 -8.74 3.77
CA VAL A 58 12.38 -7.59 4.10
C VAL A 58 12.99 -7.73 5.50
N VAL A 59 12.18 -8.11 6.51
CA VAL A 59 12.68 -8.33 7.88
C VAL A 59 13.75 -9.41 7.90
N ARG A 60 13.54 -10.52 7.17
CA ARG A 60 14.52 -11.60 7.05
C ARG A 60 15.83 -11.11 6.45
N GLU A 61 15.76 -10.40 5.32
CA GLU A 61 16.94 -9.85 4.64
C GLU A 61 17.73 -8.90 5.54
N ILE A 62 17.05 -8.09 6.36
CA ILE A 62 17.70 -7.19 7.32
C ILE A 62 18.40 -7.99 8.43
N VAL A 63 17.73 -8.99 9.01
CA VAL A 63 18.26 -9.76 10.15
C VAL A 63 19.42 -10.66 9.76
N GLU A 64 19.36 -11.30 8.59
CA GLU A 64 20.37 -12.25 8.12
C GLU A 64 21.63 -11.57 7.55
N ASN A 65 21.58 -10.25 7.31
CA ASN A 65 22.72 -9.50 6.76
C ASN A 65 23.74 -9.09 7.83
N GLU A 66 25.03 -9.23 7.52
CA GLU A 66 26.14 -8.81 8.38
C GLU A 66 26.09 -7.32 8.74
N ASN A 67 25.54 -6.48 7.85
CA ASN A 67 25.33 -5.05 8.02
C ASN A 67 23.86 -4.68 8.29
N SER A 68 23.16 -5.52 9.06
CA SER A 68 21.75 -5.34 9.47
C SER A 68 21.39 -3.92 9.92
N LYS A 69 22.26 -3.27 10.69
CA LYS A 69 22.04 -1.89 11.19
C LYS A 69 21.96 -0.86 10.07
N GLU A 70 22.78 -0.98 9.03
CA GLU A 70 22.74 -0.04 7.90
C GLU A 70 21.53 -0.28 7.01
N LEU A 71 21.23 -1.56 6.71
CA LEU A 71 20.04 -1.91 5.94
C LEU A 71 18.76 -1.45 6.63
N PHE A 72 18.66 -1.61 7.96
CA PHE A 72 17.50 -1.14 8.71
C PHE A 72 17.35 0.39 8.63
N ARG A 73 18.44 1.16 8.75
CA ARG A 73 18.40 2.62 8.59
C ARG A 73 17.95 3.04 7.18
N ASN A 74 18.41 2.33 6.15
CA ASN A 74 17.99 2.59 4.78
C ASN A 74 16.50 2.26 4.57
N PHE A 75 16.02 1.18 5.21
CA PHE A 75 14.62 0.82 5.22
C PHE A 75 13.75 1.88 5.92
N GLU A 76 14.14 2.34 7.12
CA GLU A 76 13.47 3.43 7.83
C GLU A 76 13.37 4.68 6.96
N LYS A 77 14.50 5.12 6.38
CA LYS A 77 14.54 6.28 5.49
C LYS A 77 13.58 6.13 4.29
N THR A 78 13.53 4.94 3.70
CA THR A 78 12.62 4.65 2.58
C THR A 78 11.16 4.73 3.03
N LEU A 79 10.83 4.25 4.23
CA LEU A 79 9.47 4.35 4.78
C LEU A 79 9.07 5.81 5.04
N ASP A 80 9.97 6.63 5.57
CA ASP A 80 9.72 8.05 5.82
C ASP A 80 9.45 8.82 4.51
N GLU A 81 10.17 8.48 3.43
CA GLU A 81 9.96 9.06 2.10
C GLU A 81 8.61 8.65 1.47
N ILE A 82 8.13 7.44 1.74
CA ILE A 82 6.86 6.92 1.20
C ILE A 82 5.66 7.41 2.02
N PHE A 83 5.76 7.37 3.35
CA PHE A 83 4.67 7.62 4.29
C PHE A 83 4.73 9.02 4.92
N VAL A 84 4.87 10.04 4.07
CA VAL A 84 4.96 11.44 4.51
C VAL A 84 3.64 11.92 5.15
N LEU A 85 3.76 12.54 6.33
CA LEU A 85 2.65 13.26 6.96
C LEU A 85 2.26 14.47 6.12
N ARG A 86 1.02 14.49 5.63
CA ARG A 86 0.50 15.60 4.83
C ARG A 86 -0.32 16.54 5.72
N PRO A 87 -0.12 17.86 5.61
CA PRO A 87 -0.90 18.82 6.38
C PRO A 87 -2.39 18.71 6.05
N SER A 88 -3.22 18.75 7.10
CA SER A 88 -4.68 18.71 6.93
C SER A 88 -5.18 20.04 6.39
N ARG A 89 -6.01 19.99 5.33
CA ARG A 89 -6.79 21.15 4.84
C ARG A 89 -8.17 21.26 5.50
N LYS A 90 -8.54 20.32 6.36
CA LYS A 90 -9.90 20.21 6.92
C LYS A 90 -9.95 20.64 8.38
N HIS A 91 -8.89 20.40 9.13
CA HIS A 91 -8.83 20.67 10.56
C HIS A 91 -7.79 21.77 10.84
N LEU A 92 -8.13 22.74 11.70
CA LEU A 92 -7.24 23.82 12.19
C LEU A 92 -6.61 24.70 11.08
N ASN A 93 -7.38 25.13 10.07
CA ASN A 93 -6.91 26.03 9.00
C ASN A 93 -6.51 27.45 9.45
N ALA A 94 -6.73 27.84 10.71
CA ALA A 94 -6.47 29.20 11.19
C ALA A 94 -4.96 29.55 11.33
N VAL A 95 -4.05 28.61 11.08
CA VAL A 95 -2.59 28.82 11.23
C VAL A 95 -1.89 29.07 9.87
N GLN A 96 -2.61 29.06 8.75
CA GLN A 96 -2.01 29.05 7.40
C GLN A 96 -1.55 30.41 6.84
N GLU A 97 -1.69 31.53 7.56
CA GLU A 97 -1.24 32.82 6.99
C GLU A 97 0.29 32.99 6.92
N ASN A 98 1.11 32.20 7.64
CA ASN A 98 2.57 32.39 7.64
C ASN A 98 3.40 31.08 7.79
N VAL A 99 3.00 29.98 7.16
CA VAL A 99 3.83 28.76 7.17
C VAL A 99 4.76 28.76 5.96
N THR A 100 5.97 29.29 6.12
CA THR A 100 7.05 29.17 5.13
C THR A 100 7.52 27.71 5.00
N PHE A 101 8.03 27.36 3.82
CA PHE A 101 8.48 26.02 3.44
C PHE A 101 9.45 25.36 4.45
N GLU A 102 10.20 26.15 5.23
CA GLU A 102 11.09 25.66 6.29
C GLU A 102 10.35 25.05 7.50
N SER A 103 9.14 25.51 7.82
CA SER A 103 8.37 25.02 8.96
C SER A 103 7.90 23.57 8.78
N LEU A 104 7.65 23.15 7.53
CA LEU A 104 7.19 21.79 7.22
C LEU A 104 8.31 20.75 7.37
N ARG A 105 9.57 21.16 7.29
CA ARG A 105 10.73 20.27 7.45
C ARG A 105 11.04 19.91 8.90
N LYS A 106 10.47 20.63 9.88
CA LYS A 106 10.65 20.34 11.32
C LYS A 106 9.71 19.26 11.86
N VAL A 107 8.72 18.82 11.08
CA VAL A 107 7.68 17.86 11.50
C VAL A 107 7.72 16.57 10.65
N ALA A 108 8.65 16.49 9.70
CA ALA A 108 8.93 15.29 8.90
C ALA A 108 10.11 14.53 9.51
#